data_AF-A0A031IKX4-F1
#
_entry.id   AF-A0A031IKX4-F1
#
_cell.length_a   1.000
_cell.length_b   1.000
_cell.length_c   1.000
_cell.angle_alpha   90.00
_cell.angle_beta   90.00
_cell.angle_gamma   90.00
#
_symmetry.space_group_name_H-M   'P 1'
#
loop_
_entity.id
_entity.type
_entity.pdbx_description
1 polymer ?
#
loop_
_entity_poly.entity_id
_entity_poly.type
_entity_poly.pdbx_seq_one_letter_code
_entity_poly.pdbx_strand_id
1 'polypeptide(L)'
;MNFISGQAFITMMDSLFNEEEWNRHVLYITANSAAIHLQKRSTTILSQPLECQISFLVHLPTLEKRLIVKTNQQETHQFFFDPMASIDCMCSSLMPWTNPGRFNEEENVHVHQHS
;
A
#
# COMPACT_ATOMS: atom_id res chain seq x y z
N MET A 1 -17.86 -3.15 -15.10
CA MET A 1 -16.80 -2.13 -15.11
C MET A 1 -16.76 -1.53 -13.71
N ASN A 2 -15.68 -1.76 -12.96
CA ASN A 2 -15.58 -1.36 -11.55
C ASN A 2 -14.69 -0.12 -11.45
N PHE A 3 -15.30 1.06 -11.54
CA PHE A 3 -14.61 2.30 -11.24
C PHE A 3 -14.34 2.37 -9.74
N ILE A 4 -13.07 2.53 -9.35
CA ILE A 4 -12.65 2.72 -7.96
C ILE A 4 -12.29 4.18 -7.81
N SER A 5 -13.04 4.90 -6.98
CA SER A 5 -12.77 6.31 -6.74
C SER A 5 -11.59 6.49 -5.78
N GLY A 6 -11.00 7.68 -5.77
CA GLY A 6 -10.02 8.05 -4.75
C GLY A 6 -10.57 7.88 -3.34
N GLN A 7 -11.86 8.19 -3.11
CA GLN A 7 -12.51 7.99 -1.82
C GLN A 7 -12.62 6.50 -1.44
N ALA A 8 -12.99 5.63 -2.38
CA ALA A 8 -13.05 4.19 -2.14
C ALA A 8 -11.67 3.63 -1.77
N PHE A 9 -10.60 4.12 -2.42
CA PHE A 9 -9.23 3.81 -2.05
C PHE A 9 -8.90 4.25 -0.62
N ILE A 10 -9.27 5.47 -0.20
CA ILE A 10 -9.01 5.91 1.18
C ILE A 10 -9.74 5.04 2.20
N THR A 11 -11.02 4.70 1.97
CA THR A 11 -11.76 3.79 2.86
C THR A 11 -11.10 2.40 2.96
N MET A 12 -10.56 1.89 1.85
CA MET A 12 -9.77 0.66 1.85
C MET A 12 -8.49 0.81 2.69
N MET A 13 -7.75 1.91 2.51
CA MET A 13 -6.55 2.20 3.31
C MET A 13 -6.87 2.30 4.80
N ASP A 14 -8.03 2.88 5.14
CA ASP A 14 -8.46 2.99 6.54
C ASP A 14 -8.71 1.64 7.19
N SER A 15 -9.12 0.65 6.39
CA SER A 15 -9.36 -0.73 6.83
C SER A 15 -8.06 -1.54 6.94
N LEU A 16 -7.10 -1.30 6.04
CA LEU A 16 -5.83 -2.03 5.98
C LEU A 16 -4.80 -1.57 7.02
N PHE A 17 -4.75 -0.27 7.30
CA PHE A 17 -3.76 0.33 8.19
C PHE A 17 -4.49 0.89 9.40
N ASN A 18 -4.61 0.12 10.48
CA ASN A 18 -5.35 0.56 11.67
C ASN A 18 -4.72 1.80 12.33
N GLU A 19 -5.54 2.63 12.98
CA GLU A 19 -5.07 3.86 13.66
C GLU A 19 -4.28 3.60 14.94
N GLU A 20 -4.30 2.39 15.49
CA GLU A 20 -3.55 2.06 16.69
C GLU A 20 -2.05 1.97 16.38
N GLU A 21 -1.71 1.40 15.21
CA GLU A 21 -0.35 1.14 14.75
C GLU A 21 0.18 2.19 13.77
N TRP A 22 -0.70 2.86 13.03
CA TRP A 22 -0.30 3.78 11.95
C TRP A 22 -0.82 5.19 12.17
N ASN A 23 0.08 6.17 12.06
CA ASN A 23 -0.30 7.56 11.79
C ASN A 23 -0.56 7.69 10.30
N ARG A 24 -1.74 8.18 9.96
CA ARG A 24 -2.22 8.29 8.58
C ARG A 24 -2.49 9.75 8.25
N HIS A 25 -1.98 10.20 7.13
CA HIS A 25 -2.21 11.56 6.64
C HIS A 25 -2.56 11.51 5.17
N VAL A 26 -3.83 11.78 4.85
CA VAL A 26 -4.29 11.90 3.46
C VAL A 26 -3.65 13.13 2.84
N LEU A 27 -2.91 12.93 1.74
CA LEU A 27 -2.24 14.01 1.02
C LEU A 27 -3.19 14.70 0.04
N TYR A 28 -3.99 13.92 -0.67
CA TYR A 28 -5.06 14.43 -1.54
C TYR A 28 -6.05 13.32 -1.90
N ILE A 29 -7.25 13.73 -2.33
CA ILE A 29 -8.29 12.87 -2.92
C ILE A 29 -8.87 13.58 -4.14
N THR A 30 -9.01 12.85 -5.24
CA THR A 30 -9.78 13.24 -6.42
C THR A 30 -10.77 12.13 -6.78
N ALA A 31 -11.55 12.33 -7.85
CA ALA A 31 -12.44 11.30 -8.35
C ALA A 31 -11.70 10.01 -8.73
N ASN A 32 -10.51 10.13 -9.34
CA ASN A 32 -9.78 9.02 -9.96
C ASN A 32 -8.37 8.81 -9.40
N SER A 33 -7.98 9.53 -8.34
CA SER A 33 -6.69 9.36 -7.69
C SER A 33 -6.75 9.75 -6.22
N ALA A 34 -5.81 9.23 -5.44
CA ALA A 34 -5.64 9.60 -4.04
C ALA A 34 -4.21 9.28 -3.60
N ALA A 35 -3.72 9.95 -2.57
CA ALA A 35 -2.48 9.57 -1.92
C ALA A 35 -2.57 9.73 -0.41
N ILE A 36 -1.90 8.83 0.29
CA ILE A 36 -1.83 8.79 1.74
C ILE A 36 -0.38 8.59 2.17
N HIS A 37 0.01 9.32 3.20
CA HIS A 37 1.24 9.11 3.92
C HIS A 37 0.95 8.30 5.18
N LEU A 38 1.76 7.26 5.39
CA LEU A 38 1.66 6.33 6.50
C LEU A 38 2.98 6.35 7.26
N GLN A 39 2.89 6.55 8.56
CA GLN A 39 4.04 6.46 9.46
C GLN A 39 3.70 5.46 10.57
N LYS A 40 4.46 4.39 10.66
CA LYS A 40 4.28 3.40 11.72
C LYS A 40 4.62 4.03 13.06
N ARG A 41 3.72 3.90 14.03
CA ARG A 41 3.98 4.33 15.41
C ARG A 41 5.06 3.43 15.99
N SER A 42 6.25 3.97 16.21
CA SER A 42 7.34 3.20 16.79
C SER A 42 7.09 2.99 18.29
N THR A 43 7.13 1.75 18.75
CA THR A 43 7.11 1.41 20.19
C THR A 43 8.51 1.40 20.80
N THR A 44 9.56 1.49 19.98
CA THR A 44 10.96 1.47 20.40
C THR A 44 11.74 2.65 19.81
N ILE A 45 12.64 3.20 20.62
CA ILE A 45 13.35 4.48 20.36
C ILE A 45 14.51 4.32 19.35
N LEU A 46 14.88 3.08 18.98
CA LEU A 46 16.18 2.77 18.36
C LEU A 46 16.16 2.51 16.84
N SER A 47 14.99 2.45 16.20
CA SER A 47 14.85 2.28 14.74
C SER A 47 14.18 3.49 14.11
N GLN A 48 14.66 3.93 12.94
CA GLN A 48 13.93 4.91 12.13
C GLN A 48 12.49 4.41 11.92
N PRO A 49 11.47 5.28 12.08
CA PRO A 49 10.08 4.87 11.90
C PRO A 49 9.89 4.41 10.45
N LEU A 50 9.16 3.31 10.26
CA LEU A 50 8.77 2.90 8.92
C LEU A 50 7.78 3.93 8.37
N GLU A 51 8.16 4.57 7.27
CA GLU A 51 7.35 5.55 6.58
C GLU A 51 7.13 5.11 5.14
N CYS A 52 5.88 5.18 4.69
CA CYS A 52 5.57 4.97 3.29
C CYS A 52 4.49 5.94 2.79
N GLN A 53 4.62 6.31 1.52
CA GLN A 53 3.58 7.01 0.78
C GLN A 53 2.96 6.04 -0.20
N ILE A 54 1.64 5.86 -0.12
CA ILE A 54 0.89 5.04 -1.06
C ILE A 54 0.00 5.94 -1.90
N SER A 55 0.14 5.82 -3.22
CA SER A 55 -0.62 6.61 -4.19
C SER A 55 -1.40 5.68 -5.11
N PHE A 56 -2.64 6.08 -5.40
CA PHE A 56 -3.58 5.38 -6.27
C PHE A 56 -3.98 6.28 -7.45
N LEU A 57 -4.07 5.69 -8.63
CA LEU A 57 -4.50 6.37 -9.85
C LEU A 57 -5.32 5.44 -10.74
N VAL A 58 -6.44 5.94 -11.27
CA VAL A 58 -7.17 5.37 -12.39
C VAL A 58 -6.93 6.21 -13.63
N HIS A 59 -6.37 5.60 -14.66
CA HIS A 59 -6.15 6.23 -15.95
C HIS A 59 -7.47 6.24 -16.74
N LEU A 60 -8.17 7.39 -16.78
CA LEU A 60 -9.56 7.48 -17.25
C LEU A 60 -9.84 6.91 -18.65
N PRO A 61 -8.97 7.07 -19.67
CA PRO A 61 -9.23 6.48 -20.98
C PRO A 61 -9.25 4.95 -20.98
N THR A 62 -8.43 4.31 -20.14
CA THR A 62 -8.27 2.83 -20.15
C THR A 62 -8.88 2.17 -18.93
N LEU A 63 -9.15 2.94 -17.87
CA LEU A 63 -9.51 2.49 -16.51
C LEU A 63 -8.50 1.55 -15.86
N GLU A 64 -7.28 1.51 -16.40
CA GLU A 64 -6.14 0.87 -15.76
C GLU A 64 -5.91 1.54 -14.40
N LYS A 65 -5.72 0.70 -13.38
CA LYS A 65 -5.49 1.15 -12.02
C LYS A 65 -4.02 0.97 -11.69
N ARG A 66 -3.46 1.92 -10.95
CA ARG A 66 -2.07 1.88 -10.50
C ARG A 66 -2.01 2.13 -9.01
N LEU A 67 -1.20 1.33 -8.33
CA LEU A 67 -0.75 1.60 -6.98
C LEU A 67 0.75 1.83 -6.98
N ILE A 68 1.18 2.85 -6.24
CA ILE A 68 2.59 3.20 -6.09
C ILE A 68 2.87 3.28 -4.60
N VAL A 69 3.81 2.47 -4.13
CA VAL A 69 4.31 2.51 -2.74
C VAL A 69 5.72 3.04 -2.76
N LYS A 70 5.99 4.10 -1.99
CA LYS A 70 7.33 4.65 -1.78
C LYS A 70 7.68 4.54 -0.32
N THR A 71 8.80 3.92 0.01
CA THR A 71 9.29 3.83 1.39
C THR A 71 10.37 4.88 1.65
N ASN A 72 10.61 5.21 2.92
CA ASN A 72 11.74 6.06 3.33
C ASN A 72 13.12 5.44 3.05
N GLN A 73 13.19 4.15 2.68
CA GLN A 73 14.39 3.46 2.22
C GLN A 73 14.68 3.69 0.72
N GLN A 74 13.96 4.62 0.08
CA GLN A 74 14.03 4.93 -1.36
C GLN A 74 13.54 3.79 -2.27
N GLU A 75 12.93 2.75 -1.72
CA GLU A 75 12.31 1.69 -2.51
C GLU A 75 10.97 2.19 -3.07
N THR A 76 10.74 1.90 -4.35
CA THR A 76 9.48 2.23 -5.04
C THR A 76 8.91 0.98 -5.68
N HIS A 77 7.70 0.60 -5.25
CA HIS A 77 6.96 -0.53 -5.82
C HIS A 77 5.76 0.00 -6.60
N GLN A 78 5.53 -0.55 -7.78
CA GLN A 78 4.41 -0.18 -8.63
C GLN A 78 3.63 -1.42 -9.03
N PHE A 79 2.31 -1.35 -8.85
CA PHE A 79 1.37 -2.38 -9.24
C PHE A 79 0.44 -1.84 -10.31
N PHE A 80 0.24 -2.64 -11.35
CA PHE A 80 -0.66 -2.34 -12.46
C PHE A 80 -1.80 -3.34 -12.41
N PHE A 81 -3.03 -2.84 -12.45
CA PHE A 81 -4.21 -3.68 -12.44
C PHE A 81 -5.09 -3.39 -13.63
N ASP A 82 -5.72 -4.46 -14.11
CA ASP A 82 -6.62 -4.38 -15.24
C ASP A 82 -7.87 -3.54 -14.93
N PRO A 83 -8.60 -3.09 -15.96
CA PRO A 83 -9.81 -2.29 -15.82
C PRO A 83 -10.94 -2.94 -15.00
N MET A 84 -10.93 -4.26 -14.82
CA MET A 84 -11.93 -5.01 -14.07
C MET A 84 -11.47 -5.41 -12.67
N ALA A 85 -10.19 -5.25 -12.34
CA ALA A 85 -9.64 -5.53 -11.02
C ALA A 85 -10.46 -4.84 -9.90
N SER A 86 -10.78 -5.63 -8.88
CA SER A 86 -11.50 -5.15 -7.70
C SER A 86 -10.57 -4.44 -6.73
N ILE A 87 -11.17 -3.81 -5.73
CA ILE A 87 -10.43 -3.21 -4.62
C ILE A 87 -9.72 -4.27 -3.77
N ASP A 88 -10.24 -5.50 -3.74
CA ASP A 88 -9.60 -6.61 -3.00
C ASP A 88 -8.26 -7.00 -3.60
N CYS A 89 -8.11 -6.94 -4.93
CA CYS A 89 -6.82 -7.17 -5.59
C CYS A 89 -5.75 -6.18 -5.11
N MET A 90 -6.15 -4.92 -4.91
CA MET A 90 -5.28 -3.88 -4.36
C MET A 90 -4.93 -4.15 -2.90
N CYS A 91 -5.92 -4.58 -2.09
CA CYS A 91 -5.68 -4.97 -0.70
C CYS A 91 -4.59 -6.04 -0.61
N SER A 92 -4.69 -7.11 -1.41
CA SER A 92 -3.71 -8.19 -1.42
C SER A 92 -2.30 -7.69 -1.76
N SER A 93 -2.18 -6.77 -2.74
CA SER A 93 -0.89 -6.17 -3.09
C SER A 93 -0.31 -5.31 -1.98
N LEU A 94 -1.11 -4.76 -1.05
CA LEU A 94 -0.64 -3.90 0.03
C LEU A 94 -0.36 -4.64 1.35
N MET A 95 -0.74 -5.92 1.47
CA MET A 95 -0.48 -6.75 2.66
C MET A 95 0.98 -6.77 3.15
N PRO A 96 2.01 -6.79 2.27
CA PRO A 96 3.41 -6.72 2.73
C PRO A 96 3.71 -5.51 3.63
N TRP A 97 3.02 -4.39 3.40
CA TRP A 97 3.26 -3.12 4.10
C TRP A 97 2.43 -2.96 5.37
N THR A 98 1.38 -3.75 5.58
CA THR A 98 0.58 -3.67 6.83
C THR A 98 1.33 -4.33 8.00
N ASN A 99 2.12 -5.38 7.75
CA ASN A 99 2.93 -6.05 8.76
C ASN A 99 4.35 -6.42 8.25
N PRO A 100 5.28 -5.45 8.19
CA PRO A 100 6.60 -5.63 7.59
C PRO A 100 7.47 -6.68 8.30
N GLY A 101 7.19 -6.98 9.58
CA GLY A 101 7.93 -7.96 10.36
C GLY A 101 7.78 -9.40 9.88
N ARG A 102 6.70 -9.72 9.14
CA ARG A 102 6.48 -11.05 8.57
C ARG A 102 7.22 -11.29 7.25
N PHE A 103 7.60 -10.23 6.53
CA PHE A 103 8.23 -10.37 5.21
C PHE A 103 9.62 -11.02 5.31
N ASN A 104 10.36 -10.73 6.38
CA ASN A 104 11.67 -11.33 6.63
C ASN A 104 11.60 -12.83 7.00
N GLU A 105 10.42 -13.35 7.39
CA GLU A 105 10.26 -14.76 7.73
C GLU A 105 9.97 -15.62 6.48
N GLU A 106 9.19 -15.11 5.51
CA GLU A 106 8.84 -15.89 4.31
C GLU A 106 9.97 -15.94 3.25
N GLU A 107 10.83 -14.92 3.19
CA GLU A 107 12.01 -14.94 2.31
C GLU A 107 13.07 -15.96 2.80
N ASN A 108 13.21 -16.16 4.12
CA ASN A 108 14.14 -17.15 4.67
C ASN A 108 13.68 -18.62 4.49
N VAL A 109 12.39 -18.86 4.28
CA VAL A 109 11.87 -20.23 4.04
C VAL A 109 12.13 -20.70 2.61
N HIS A 110 12.22 -19.79 1.63
CA HIS A 110 12.39 -20.15 0.22
C HIS A 110 13.85 -20.28 -0.24
N VAL A 111 14.83 -19.84 0.56
CA VAL A 111 16.26 -19.92 0.18
C VAL A 111 16.92 -21.23 0.61
N HIS A 112 16.29 -22.05 1.46
CA HIS A 112 16.86 -23.32 1.96
C HIS A 112 16.39 -24.60 1.25
N GLN A 113 15.62 -24.51 0.15
CA GLN A 113 15.17 -25.69 -0.61
C GLN A 113 15.93 -25.97 -1.91
N HIS A 114 17.23 -25.64 -1.96
CA HIS A 114 18.13 -26.23 -2.93
C HIS A 114 19.31 -26.89 -2.19
N SER A 115 19.08 -28.15 -1.78
CA SER A 115 20.14 -29.16 -1.64
C SER A 115 20.27 -29.92 -2.95
#